data_AF-A0A834A6E6-F1
#
_entry.id   AF-A0A834A6E6-F1
#
_cell.length_a   1.000
_cell.length_b   1.000
_cell.length_c   1.000
_cell.angle_alpha   90.00
_cell.angle_beta   90.00
_cell.angle_gamma   90.00
#
_symmetry.space_group_name_H-M   'P 1'
#
loop_
_entity.id
_entity.type
_entity.pdbx_description
1 polymer ?
#
loop_
_entity_poly.entity_id
_entity_poly.type
_entity_poly.pdbx_seq_one_letter_code
_entity_poly.pdbx_strand_id
1 'polypeptide(L)'
;MHCGTREEGEGMETTDTESVSSAGTHIQSLEQLLNSSETKLEPPLWHADFTKEELMQKLSSTTKSADHLNGLLRETEATNAILMEQIKLLKSEIRRLERNQEREKSLANLEYLKNVLLQFIFLKPGSERERLLPVIDTMLQLSPEEKGKLAAIAQGEEENGSRSSGWTSYLHSWSGLR
;
A
#
# COMPACT_ATOMS: atom_id res chain seq x y z
N MET A 1 29.66 0.51 21.75
CA MET A 1 29.58 0.74 20.29
C MET A 1 28.61 1.89 20.07
N HIS A 2 29.13 3.05 19.74
CA HIS A 2 28.37 4.25 19.40
C HIS A 2 28.78 4.62 17.97
N CYS A 3 27.80 4.81 17.09
CA CYS A 3 27.96 5.73 15.98
C CYS A 3 26.56 6.11 15.48
N GLY A 4 26.12 7.32 15.83
CA GLY A 4 24.97 7.96 15.24
C GLY A 4 25.38 8.66 13.94
N THR A 5 24.52 8.56 12.93
CA THR A 5 24.60 9.29 11.67
C THR A 5 24.21 10.76 11.88
N ARG A 6 25.12 11.68 11.54
CA ARG A 6 24.87 13.12 11.48
C ARG A 6 25.18 13.59 10.05
N GLU A 7 24.16 14.01 9.33
CA GLU A 7 24.27 14.60 7.99
C GLU A 7 23.92 16.09 8.03
N GLU A 8 24.47 16.80 7.04
CA GLU A 8 24.21 18.16 6.59
C GLU A 8 24.84 19.31 7.41
N GLY A 9 25.89 19.85 6.81
CA GLY A 9 26.55 21.08 7.18
C GLY A 9 27.36 21.59 5.99
N GLU A 10 26.66 22.01 4.92
CA GLU A 10 27.28 22.70 3.79
C GLU A 10 27.24 24.21 4.05
N GLY A 11 28.26 24.71 4.74
CA GLY A 11 28.64 26.12 4.71
C GLY A 11 29.71 26.31 3.66
N MET A 12 29.39 26.97 2.54
CA MET A 12 30.38 27.39 1.56
C MET A 12 30.88 28.78 1.94
N GLU A 13 31.96 28.83 2.71
CA GLU A 13 32.78 30.02 2.89
C GLU A 13 33.95 29.91 1.90
N THR A 14 34.05 30.83 0.94
CA THR A 14 35.30 31.03 0.19
C THR A 14 35.79 32.44 0.45
N THR A 15 36.85 32.52 1.24
CA THR A 15 37.67 33.71 1.47
C THR A 15 38.44 34.10 0.21
N ASP A 16 38.55 35.41 0.03
CA ASP A 16 39.54 36.24 -0.67
C ASP A 16 40.67 35.53 -1.45
N THR A 17 40.94 35.99 -2.67
CA THR A 17 42.03 36.96 -2.95
C THR A 17 42.31 37.13 -4.46
N GLU A 18 42.78 38.33 -4.80
CA GLU A 18 43.59 38.70 -5.97
C GLU A 18 42.93 38.99 -7.33
N SER A 19 42.52 40.26 -7.45
CA SER A 19 42.98 41.23 -8.46
C SER A 19 43.78 40.72 -9.66
N VAL A 20 43.12 40.58 -10.83
CA VAL A 20 43.67 41.03 -12.12
C VAL A 20 42.53 41.40 -13.06
N SER A 21 42.39 42.69 -13.40
CA SER A 21 42.18 43.18 -14.77
C SER A 21 41.90 44.68 -14.77
N SER A 22 42.93 45.45 -15.15
CA SER A 22 42.74 46.78 -15.70
C SER A 22 42.34 46.63 -17.16
N ALA A 23 41.08 46.92 -17.48
CA ALA A 23 40.63 47.36 -18.79
C ALA A 23 39.28 48.08 -18.65
N GLY A 24 39.34 49.34 -18.22
CA GLY A 24 38.41 50.39 -18.63
C GLY A 24 36.90 50.15 -18.44
N THR A 25 36.42 50.20 -17.21
CA THR A 25 35.13 50.88 -16.92
C THR A 25 35.32 51.70 -15.65
N HIS A 26 35.56 53.01 -15.83
CA HIS A 26 35.56 53.96 -14.72
C HIS A 26 34.12 54.07 -14.21
N ILE A 27 33.81 53.39 -13.11
CA ILE A 27 32.53 53.55 -12.42
C ILE A 27 32.58 54.91 -11.74
N GLN A 28 31.79 55.87 -12.24
CA GLN A 28 31.70 57.21 -11.66
C GLN A 28 31.17 57.12 -10.22
N SER A 29 31.78 57.88 -9.31
CA SER A 29 31.32 57.96 -7.92
C SER A 29 29.89 58.49 -7.87
N LEU A 30 29.08 58.00 -6.93
CA LEU A 30 27.69 58.40 -6.75
C LEU A 30 27.55 59.92 -6.57
N GLU A 31 28.52 60.58 -5.96
CA GLU A 31 28.54 62.03 -5.81
C GLU A 31 28.85 62.76 -7.13
N GLN A 32 29.59 62.15 -8.06
CA GLN A 32 29.84 62.72 -9.39
C GLN A 32 28.62 62.62 -10.30
N LEU A 33 27.81 61.58 -10.15
CA LEU A 33 26.53 61.43 -10.85
C LEU A 33 25.46 62.42 -10.35
N LEU A 34 25.41 62.66 -9.05
CA LEU A 34 24.46 63.62 -8.46
C LEU A 34 24.84 65.07 -8.77
N ASN A 35 26.12 65.35 -8.96
CA ASN A 35 26.62 66.70 -9.28
C ASN A 35 26.75 66.95 -10.79
N SER A 36 26.51 65.97 -11.66
CA SER A 36 26.43 66.21 -13.11
C SER A 36 25.16 67.00 -13.42
N SER A 37 25.33 68.28 -13.70
CA SER A 37 24.29 69.26 -13.97
C SER A 37 23.18 68.73 -14.88
N GLU A 38 21.94 68.90 -14.41
CA GLU A 38 20.65 68.65 -15.05
C GLU A 38 20.62 68.92 -16.56
N THR A 39 21.09 67.98 -17.38
CA THR A 39 20.79 67.94 -18.80
C THR A 39 19.43 67.30 -18.98
N LYS A 40 18.38 68.14 -18.86
CA LYS A 40 17.02 67.93 -19.36
C LYS A 40 16.62 66.46 -19.41
N LEU A 41 16.37 65.89 -18.23
CA LEU A 41 15.68 64.62 -18.10
C LEU A 41 14.28 64.82 -18.68
N GLU A 42 14.09 64.54 -19.98
CA GLU A 42 12.81 63.97 -20.41
C GLU A 42 12.56 62.82 -19.43
N PRO A 43 11.44 62.84 -18.68
CA PRO A 43 11.14 61.77 -17.76
C PRO A 43 11.21 60.46 -18.56
N PRO A 44 12.03 59.48 -18.16
CA PRO A 44 11.96 58.19 -18.83
C PRO A 44 10.51 57.71 -18.67
N LEU A 45 9.83 57.52 -19.80
CA LEU A 45 8.42 57.16 -19.94
C LEU A 45 8.19 55.74 -19.41
N TRP A 46 8.46 55.51 -18.12
CA TRP A 46 8.14 54.27 -17.41
C TRP A 46 6.67 54.22 -16.98
N HIS A 47 5.95 55.31 -17.17
CA HIS A 47 4.51 55.35 -17.03
C HIS A 47 3.89 54.82 -18.33
N ALA A 48 3.87 53.51 -18.47
CA ALA A 48 2.79 52.88 -19.20
C ALA A 48 1.51 53.20 -18.42
N ASP A 49 0.95 54.38 -18.65
CA ASP A 49 -0.34 54.80 -18.11
C ASP A 49 -1.40 53.93 -18.77
N PHE A 50 -1.55 52.72 -18.24
CA PHE A 50 -2.68 51.87 -18.58
C PHE A 50 -3.93 52.68 -18.29
N THR A 51 -4.77 52.85 -19.30
CA THR A 51 -6.05 53.51 -19.10
C THR A 51 -6.83 52.73 -18.04
N LYS A 52 -7.62 53.44 -17.24
CA LYS A 52 -8.44 52.82 -16.18
C LYS A 52 -9.28 51.66 -16.74
N GLU A 53 -9.74 51.81 -17.97
CA GLU A 53 -10.50 50.85 -18.75
C GLU A 53 -9.69 49.57 -19.06
N GLU A 54 -8.43 49.69 -19.46
CA GLU A 54 -7.52 48.55 -19.68
C GLU A 54 -7.23 47.80 -18.38
N LEU A 55 -7.05 48.51 -17.27
CA LEU A 55 -6.88 47.91 -15.95
C LEU A 55 -8.14 47.16 -15.51
N MET A 56 -9.31 47.75 -15.70
CA MET A 56 -10.59 47.10 -15.40
C MET A 56 -10.80 45.87 -16.30
N GLN A 57 -10.43 45.95 -17.58
CA GLN A 57 -10.53 44.81 -18.49
C GLN A 57 -9.60 43.67 -18.06
N LYS A 58 -8.34 43.96 -17.76
CA LYS A 58 -7.38 42.97 -17.23
C LYS A 58 -7.87 42.36 -15.92
N LEU A 59 -8.33 43.17 -14.98
CA LEU A 59 -8.89 42.69 -13.72
C LEU A 59 -10.08 41.76 -13.96
N SER A 60 -11.01 42.14 -14.85
CA SER A 60 -12.17 41.32 -15.18
C SER A 60 -11.79 39.99 -15.86
N SER A 61 -10.77 40.00 -16.72
CA SER A 61 -10.21 38.82 -17.37
C SER A 61 -9.56 37.86 -16.37
N THR A 62 -8.73 38.40 -15.49
CA THR A 62 -8.06 37.63 -14.42
C THR A 62 -9.08 37.05 -13.45
N THR A 63 -10.11 37.82 -13.08
CA THR A 63 -11.18 37.35 -12.19
C THR A 63 -11.94 36.18 -12.81
N LYS A 64 -12.35 36.30 -14.09
CA LYS A 64 -13.02 35.20 -14.82
C LYS A 64 -12.14 33.96 -14.93
N SER A 65 -10.84 34.14 -15.20
CA SER A 65 -9.89 33.03 -15.27
C SER A 65 -9.72 32.35 -13.90
N ALA A 66 -9.65 33.13 -12.83
CA ALA A 66 -9.57 32.61 -11.46
C ALA A 66 -10.83 31.82 -11.07
N ASP A 67 -12.03 32.33 -11.41
CA ASP A 67 -13.29 31.64 -11.17
C ASP A 67 -13.36 30.31 -11.94
N HIS A 68 -12.92 30.29 -13.20
CA HIS A 68 -12.87 29.07 -14.00
C HIS A 68 -11.91 28.03 -13.41
N LEU A 69 -10.69 28.43 -13.02
CA LEU A 69 -9.72 27.55 -12.38
C LEU A 69 -10.23 26.99 -11.05
N ASN A 70 -10.95 27.79 -10.26
CA ASN A 70 -11.58 27.34 -9.02
C ASN A 70 -12.70 26.31 -9.30
N GLY A 71 -13.47 26.51 -10.37
CA GLY A 71 -14.45 25.54 -10.84
C GLY A 71 -13.80 24.19 -11.21
N LEU A 72 -12.75 24.23 -12.03
CA LEU A 72 -11.98 23.03 -12.39
C LEU A 72 -11.37 22.36 -11.17
N LEU A 73 -10.82 23.14 -10.22
CA LEU A 73 -10.26 22.61 -8.98
C LEU A 73 -11.31 21.82 -8.20
N ARG A 74 -12.50 22.39 -7.99
CA ARG A 74 -13.61 21.70 -7.30
C ARG A 74 -14.04 20.42 -8.00
N GLU A 75 -14.09 20.42 -9.33
CA GLU A 75 -14.40 19.21 -10.11
C GLU A 75 -13.31 18.14 -9.93
N THR A 76 -12.03 18.54 -9.96
CA THR A 76 -10.92 17.61 -9.71
C THR A 76 -10.90 17.08 -8.28
N GLU A 77 -11.23 17.91 -7.28
CA GLU A 77 -11.34 17.48 -5.89
C GLU A 77 -12.49 16.48 -5.70
N ALA A 78 -13.65 16.74 -6.31
CA ALA A 78 -14.81 15.85 -6.25
C ALA A 78 -14.53 14.48 -6.90
N THR A 79 -13.91 14.48 -8.09
CA THR A 79 -13.52 13.23 -8.75
C THR A 79 -12.45 12.47 -7.96
N ASN A 80 -11.50 13.17 -7.36
CA ASN A 80 -10.48 12.56 -6.49
C ASN A 80 -11.11 11.88 -5.27
N ALA A 81 -12.07 12.54 -4.61
CA ALA A 81 -12.79 11.95 -3.48
C ALA A 81 -13.49 10.62 -3.86
N ILE A 82 -14.14 10.58 -5.02
CA ILE A 82 -14.78 9.36 -5.55
C ILE A 82 -13.74 8.27 -5.82
N LEU A 83 -12.61 8.61 -6.47
CA LEU A 83 -11.54 7.66 -6.73
C LEU A 83 -10.94 7.09 -5.44
N MET A 84 -10.74 7.91 -4.41
CA MET A 84 -10.28 7.45 -3.10
C MET A 84 -11.25 6.45 -2.47
N GLU A 85 -12.56 6.69 -2.57
CA GLU A 85 -13.58 5.76 -2.07
C GLU A 85 -13.58 4.45 -2.85
N GLN A 86 -13.51 4.50 -4.19
CA GLN A 86 -13.40 3.31 -5.03
C GLN A 86 -12.17 2.49 -4.69
N ILE A 87 -11.01 3.14 -4.49
CA ILE A 87 -9.77 2.45 -4.06
C ILE A 87 -10.00 1.75 -2.72
N LYS A 88 -10.67 2.39 -1.76
CA LYS A 88 -10.96 1.80 -0.45
C LYS A 88 -11.87 0.57 -0.59
N LEU A 89 -12.94 0.68 -1.38
CA LEU A 89 -13.87 -0.43 -1.63
C LEU A 89 -13.16 -1.60 -2.33
N LEU A 90 -12.42 -1.33 -3.40
CA LEU A 90 -11.65 -2.33 -4.13
C LEU A 90 -10.64 -3.05 -3.24
N LYS A 91 -9.90 -2.31 -2.40
CA LYS A 91 -8.97 -2.91 -1.43
C LYS A 91 -9.70 -3.84 -0.44
N SER A 92 -10.89 -3.45 0.03
CA SER A 92 -11.68 -4.29 0.93
C SER A 92 -12.19 -5.56 0.26
N GLU A 93 -12.56 -5.44 -1.02
CA GLU A 93 -13.09 -6.54 -1.83
C GLU A 93 -11.99 -7.56 -2.16
N ILE A 94 -10.78 -7.10 -2.50
CA ILE A 94 -9.61 -7.98 -2.69
C ILE A 94 -9.35 -8.80 -1.43
N ARG A 95 -9.28 -8.16 -0.25
CA ARG A 95 -9.09 -8.87 1.03
C ARG A 95 -10.22 -9.85 1.35
N ARG A 96 -11.45 -9.58 0.90
CA ARG A 96 -12.59 -10.48 1.05
C ARG A 96 -12.44 -11.69 0.15
N LEU A 97 -12.08 -11.48 -1.12
CA LEU A 97 -11.86 -12.52 -2.11
C LEU A 97 -10.69 -13.43 -1.74
N GLU A 98 -9.58 -12.88 -1.24
CA GLU A 98 -8.44 -13.66 -0.76
C GLU A 98 -8.84 -14.64 0.35
N ARG A 99 -9.56 -14.16 1.39
CA ARG A 99 -10.08 -15.02 2.46
C ARG A 99 -11.06 -16.07 1.94
N ASN A 100 -11.89 -15.73 0.96
CA ASN A 100 -12.80 -16.69 0.36
C ASN A 100 -12.04 -17.74 -0.46
N GLN A 101 -10.99 -17.35 -1.18
CA GLN A 101 -10.14 -18.28 -1.92
C GLN A 101 -9.38 -19.22 -0.98
N GLU A 102 -8.90 -18.73 0.16
CA GLU A 102 -8.31 -19.57 1.22
C GLU A 102 -9.31 -20.58 1.77
N ARG A 103 -10.57 -20.17 1.97
CA ARG A 103 -11.66 -21.08 2.37
C ARG A 103 -12.00 -22.09 1.28
N GLU A 104 -12.03 -21.69 0.01
CA GLU A 104 -12.27 -22.62 -1.10
C GLU A 104 -11.13 -23.64 -1.22
N LYS A 105 -9.88 -23.20 -1.05
CA LYS A 105 -8.72 -24.11 -0.97
C LYS A 105 -8.86 -25.07 0.20
N SER A 106 -9.29 -24.60 1.38
CA SER A 106 -9.48 -25.48 2.53
C SER A 106 -10.66 -26.45 2.33
N LEU A 107 -11.75 -26.03 1.70
CA LEU A 107 -12.87 -26.90 1.32
C LEU A 107 -12.45 -27.96 0.29
N ALA A 108 -11.66 -27.59 -0.72
CA ALA A 108 -11.12 -28.55 -1.68
C ALA A 108 -10.17 -29.56 -0.99
N ASN A 109 -9.34 -29.10 -0.05
CA ASN A 109 -8.51 -29.99 0.76
C ASN A 109 -9.36 -30.94 1.62
N LEU A 110 -10.49 -30.48 2.16
CA LEU A 110 -11.43 -31.33 2.90
C LEU A 110 -12.11 -32.36 2.00
N GLU A 111 -12.47 -32.00 0.78
CA GLU A 111 -13.03 -32.96 -0.18
C GLU A 111 -12.00 -34.03 -0.55
N TYR A 112 -10.75 -33.64 -0.77
CA TYR A 112 -9.66 -34.58 -0.97
C TYR A 112 -9.47 -35.49 0.25
N LEU A 113 -9.44 -34.93 1.46
CA LEU A 113 -9.33 -35.67 2.70
C LEU A 113 -10.49 -36.66 2.87
N LYS A 114 -11.73 -36.27 2.53
CA LYS A 114 -12.89 -37.17 2.53
C LYS A 114 -12.63 -38.38 1.64
N ASN A 115 -12.13 -38.19 0.43
CA ASN A 115 -11.85 -39.29 -0.49
C ASN A 115 -10.74 -40.21 0.05
N VAL A 116 -9.67 -39.62 0.62
CA VAL A 116 -8.58 -40.37 1.25
C VAL A 116 -9.07 -41.17 2.46
N LEU A 117 -9.88 -40.59 3.33
CA LEU A 117 -10.45 -41.26 4.49
C LEU A 117 -11.41 -42.39 4.09
N LEU A 118 -12.27 -42.16 3.08
CA LEU A 118 -13.13 -43.22 2.55
C LEU A 118 -12.28 -44.38 2.02
N GLN A 119 -11.24 -44.09 1.23
CA GLN A 119 -10.32 -45.11 0.73
C GLN A 119 -9.62 -45.84 1.89
N PHE A 120 -9.16 -45.12 2.92
CA PHE A 120 -8.54 -45.71 4.10
C PHE A 120 -9.47 -46.67 4.84
N ILE A 121 -10.75 -46.34 4.97
CA ILE A 121 -11.74 -47.19 5.68
C ILE A 121 -12.10 -48.43 4.86
N PHE A 122 -12.24 -48.32 3.54
CA PHE A 122 -12.65 -49.44 2.67
C PHE A 122 -11.50 -50.35 2.21
N LEU A 123 -10.25 -49.87 2.24
CA LEU A 123 -9.09 -50.70 1.93
C LEU A 123 -8.82 -51.74 3.02
N LYS A 124 -8.44 -52.94 2.59
CA LYS A 124 -7.99 -54.00 3.50
C LYS A 124 -6.71 -53.55 4.22
N PRO A 125 -6.48 -54.02 5.46
CA PRO A 125 -5.21 -53.79 6.14
C PRO A 125 -4.04 -54.27 5.28
N GLY A 126 -2.97 -53.48 5.23
CA GLY A 126 -1.78 -53.73 4.41
C GLY A 126 -1.13 -52.46 3.87
N SER A 127 -0.14 -52.65 2.99
CA SER A 127 0.74 -51.57 2.50
C SER A 127 0.00 -50.44 1.78
N GLU A 128 -1.14 -50.72 1.14
CA GLU A 128 -1.98 -49.70 0.50
C GLU A 128 -2.59 -48.73 1.51
N ARG A 129 -3.03 -49.25 2.66
CA ARG A 129 -3.63 -48.47 3.73
C ARG A 129 -2.58 -47.64 4.46
N GLU A 130 -1.37 -48.18 4.63
CA GLU A 130 -0.22 -47.45 5.19
C GLU A 130 0.23 -46.28 4.31
N ARG A 131 0.16 -46.41 2.98
CA ARG A 131 0.51 -45.31 2.06
C ARG A 131 -0.39 -44.08 2.22
N LEU A 132 -1.60 -44.24 2.76
CA LEU A 132 -2.52 -43.13 3.01
C LEU A 132 -2.23 -42.41 4.34
N LEU A 133 -1.52 -43.03 5.29
CA LEU A 133 -1.23 -42.42 6.59
C LEU A 133 -0.52 -41.06 6.50
N PRO A 134 0.55 -40.89 5.71
CA PRO A 134 1.24 -39.59 5.62
C PRO A 134 0.33 -38.47 5.12
N VAL A 135 -0.60 -38.79 4.23
CA VAL A 135 -1.58 -37.82 3.70
C VAL A 135 -2.59 -37.42 4.77
N ILE A 136 -3.11 -38.40 5.52
CA ILE A 136 -4.03 -38.14 6.64
C ILE A 136 -3.31 -37.36 7.74
N ASP A 137 -2.07 -37.74 8.07
CA ASP A 137 -1.20 -37.08 9.07
C ASP A 137 -0.97 -35.61 8.73
N THR A 138 -0.63 -35.30 7.47
CA THR A 138 -0.40 -33.92 7.02
C THR A 138 -1.69 -33.10 6.94
N MET A 139 -2.81 -33.68 6.50
CA MET A 139 -4.08 -32.96 6.37
C MET A 139 -4.79 -32.73 7.71
N LEU A 140 -4.67 -33.67 8.66
CA LEU A 140 -5.29 -33.58 9.99
C LEU A 140 -4.32 -33.11 11.09
N GLN A 141 -3.03 -32.99 10.80
CA GLN A 141 -1.97 -32.65 11.76
C GLN A 141 -2.03 -33.54 13.01
N LEU A 142 -1.94 -34.85 12.80
CA LEU A 142 -2.11 -35.82 13.87
C LEU A 142 -0.96 -35.74 14.87
N SER A 143 -1.29 -35.96 16.14
CA SER A 143 -0.29 -36.22 17.16
C SER A 143 0.40 -37.57 16.93
N PRO A 144 1.62 -37.80 17.47
CA PRO A 144 2.32 -39.08 17.35
C PRO A 144 1.50 -40.26 17.86
N GLU A 145 0.69 -40.05 18.91
CA GLU A 145 -0.19 -41.07 19.49
C GLU A 145 -1.32 -41.46 18.54
N GLU A 146 -1.98 -40.48 17.92
CA GLU A 146 -3.06 -40.73 16.95
C GLU A 146 -2.54 -41.42 15.70
N LYS A 147 -1.36 -40.99 15.22
CA LYS A 147 -0.67 -41.63 14.10
C LYS A 147 -0.34 -43.10 14.39
N GLY A 148 0.13 -43.41 15.60
CA GLY A 148 0.40 -44.78 16.04
C GLY A 148 -0.83 -45.67 16.00
N LYS A 149 -1.98 -45.16 16.48
CA LYS A 149 -3.27 -45.89 16.43
C LYS A 149 -3.70 -46.19 15.00
N LEU A 150 -3.62 -45.21 14.10
CA LEU A 150 -3.95 -45.43 12.68
C LEU A 150 -2.99 -46.40 11.99
N ALA A 151 -1.72 -46.45 12.40
CA ALA A 151 -0.74 -47.38 11.85
C ALA A 151 -1.06 -48.83 12.25
N ALA A 152 -1.39 -49.07 13.52
CA ALA A 152 -1.83 -50.38 14.00
C ALA A 152 -3.08 -50.88 13.26
N ILE A 153 -4.08 -50.00 13.08
CA ILE A 153 -5.29 -50.29 12.28
C ILE A 153 -4.93 -50.56 10.82
N ALA A 154 -3.98 -49.82 10.24
CA ALA A 154 -3.54 -50.02 8.87
C ALA A 154 -2.83 -51.36 8.66
N GLN A 155 -2.12 -51.86 9.68
CA GLN A 155 -1.46 -53.17 9.70
C GLN A 155 -2.41 -54.32 10.03
N GLY A 156 -3.61 -54.02 10.54
CA GLY A 156 -4.62 -55.02 10.89
C GLY A 156 -4.46 -55.58 12.29
N GLU A 157 -3.68 -54.90 13.15
CA GLU A 157 -3.64 -55.16 14.58
C GLU A 157 -4.94 -54.61 15.20
N GLU A 158 -6.04 -55.36 15.09
CA GLU A 158 -7.27 -55.02 15.82
C GLU A 158 -7.11 -55.30 17.32
N GLU A 159 -7.32 -54.27 18.13
CA GLU A 159 -7.69 -54.45 19.52
C GLU A 159 -9.11 -55.03 19.56
N ASN A 160 -9.19 -56.35 19.64
CA ASN A 160 -10.43 -57.11 19.78
C ASN A 160 -11.07 -56.79 21.14
N GLY A 161 -11.77 -55.66 21.24
CA GLY A 161 -12.21 -55.13 22.52
C GLY A 161 -13.18 -53.97 22.39
N SER A 162 -14.47 -54.31 22.35
CA SER A 162 -15.59 -53.53 22.92
C SER A 162 -15.41 -52.00 22.97
N ARG A 163 -16.10 -51.27 22.08
CA ARG A 163 -16.71 -49.97 22.39
C ARG A 163 -17.55 -49.39 21.25
N SER A 164 -18.84 -49.68 21.29
CA SER A 164 -19.86 -48.93 20.52
C SER A 164 -20.15 -47.54 21.10
N SER A 165 -19.26 -46.95 21.90
CA SER A 165 -19.32 -45.53 22.31
C SER A 165 -18.82 -44.63 21.19
N GLY A 166 -19.46 -44.69 20.02
CA GLY A 166 -19.06 -43.93 18.84
C GLY A 166 -20.10 -42.87 18.49
N TRP A 167 -19.70 -41.59 18.52
CA TRP A 167 -20.36 -40.44 17.88
C TRP A 167 -21.74 -40.00 18.39
N THR A 168 -22.56 -40.88 18.97
CA THR A 168 -23.93 -40.56 19.42
C THR A 168 -23.99 -39.51 20.53
N SER A 169 -22.96 -39.44 21.39
CA SER A 169 -22.85 -38.41 22.45
C SER A 169 -22.69 -36.98 21.88
N TYR A 170 -22.04 -36.84 20.73
CA TYR A 170 -21.77 -35.54 20.11
C TYR A 170 -22.93 -35.03 19.23
N LEU A 171 -23.88 -35.88 18.86
CA LEU A 171 -25.06 -35.45 18.09
C LEU A 171 -25.97 -34.52 18.90
N HIS A 172 -26.00 -34.69 20.23
CA HIS A 172 -26.85 -33.88 21.11
C HIS A 172 -26.32 -32.45 21.34
N SER A 173 -25.02 -32.19 21.13
CA SER A 173 -24.45 -30.84 21.28
C SER A 173 -24.55 -30.00 19.99
N TRP A 174 -24.86 -30.61 18.85
CA TRP A 174 -25.05 -29.90 17.57
C TRP A 174 -26.51 -29.53 17.30
N SER A 175 -27.48 -30.15 17.99
CA SER A 175 -28.90 -29.82 17.87
C SER A 175 -29.30 -28.57 18.66
N GLY A 176 -28.40 -27.60 18.83
CA GLY A 176 -28.60 -26.35 19.59
C GLY A 176 -29.57 -25.35 18.97
N LEU A 177 -30.72 -25.82 18.48
CA LEU A 177 -31.85 -25.00 18.05
C LEU A 177 -32.79 -24.78 19.25
N ARG A 178 -32.60 -23.66 19.95
CA ARG A 178 -33.66 -22.97 20.71
C ARG A 178 -33.53 -21.48 20.49
#